data_AF-A0A2D0JYG7-F1
#
_entry.id   AF-A0A2D0JYG7-F1
#
_cell.length_a   1.000
_cell.length_b   1.000
_cell.length_c   1.000
_cell.angle_alpha   90.00
_cell.angle_beta   90.00
_cell.angle_gamma   90.00
#
_symmetry.space_group_name_H-M   'P 1'
#
loop_
_entity.id
_entity.type
_entity.pdbx_description
1 polymer ?
#
loop_
_entity_poly.entity_id
_entity_poly.type
_entity_poly.pdbx_seq_one_letter_code
_entity_poly.pdbx_strand_id
1 'polypeptide(L)'
;MSEVNKLDDCMVSFDLTIGEEQQKDSIFFGSAKNNDNNEPDYPKSVIGSTILINNKTDIKEVLAFYCIREITESGSPFGFLWHVSSSKDNVKNLMSLFEKDLHIMVDDMPYILNHISEVRAVSTEVTGISEVSIIFSIADYPEGLTGDQQKLGALLAQNVGNTLRFCFNWK
;
A
#
# COMPACT_ATOMS: atom_id res chain seq x y z
N MET A 1 -28.26 16.00 8.42
CA MET A 1 -28.22 14.52 8.50
C MET A 1 -27.70 14.02 7.16
N SER A 2 -26.46 13.50 7.13
CA SER A 2 -25.92 12.53 6.14
C SER A 2 -24.38 12.47 6.24
N GLU A 3 -23.83 12.10 7.39
CA GLU A 3 -22.41 11.74 7.53
C GLU A 3 -22.23 10.24 7.84
N VAL A 4 -23.32 9.47 7.94
CA VAL A 4 -23.29 8.10 8.47
C VAL A 4 -22.97 7.03 7.41
N ASN A 5 -22.93 7.35 6.11
CA ASN A 5 -22.89 6.31 5.05
C ASN A 5 -21.62 6.26 4.17
N LYS A 6 -20.59 7.09 4.37
CA LYS A 6 -19.41 7.06 3.47
C LYS A 6 -18.42 5.92 3.76
N LEU A 7 -18.28 5.53 5.02
CA LEU A 7 -17.36 4.44 5.41
C LEU A 7 -17.94 3.05 5.16
N ASP A 8 -19.27 2.91 5.09
CA ASP A 8 -19.94 1.63 4.80
C ASP A 8 -19.74 1.15 3.35
N ASP A 9 -19.30 2.03 2.44
CA ASP A 9 -19.07 1.69 1.03
C ASP A 9 -17.64 1.22 0.73
N CYS A 10 -16.73 1.23 1.72
CA CYS A 10 -15.36 0.75 1.50
C CYS A 10 -15.34 -0.74 1.14
N MET A 11 -14.61 -1.11 0.09
CA MET A 11 -14.28 -2.51 -0.18
C MET A 11 -13.28 -3.04 0.85
N VAL A 12 -12.26 -2.24 1.17
CA VAL A 12 -11.33 -2.52 2.28
C VAL A 12 -11.16 -1.25 3.09
N SER A 13 -11.12 -1.35 4.41
CA SER A 13 -10.72 -0.25 5.28
C SER A 13 -9.86 -0.75 6.42
N PHE A 14 -8.87 0.04 6.77
CA PHE A 14 -7.97 -0.25 7.88
C PHE A 14 -7.45 1.04 8.50
N ASP A 15 -7.11 0.95 9.77
CA ASP A 15 -6.31 1.96 10.45
C ASP A 15 -4.84 1.67 10.20
N LEU A 16 -4.10 2.69 9.77
CA LEU A 16 -2.68 2.64 9.48
C LEU A 16 -1.94 3.57 10.44
N THR A 17 -1.20 2.99 11.38
CA THR A 17 -0.20 3.73 12.15
C THR A 17 1.04 3.87 11.29
N ILE A 18 1.43 5.11 11.01
CA ILE A 18 2.55 5.41 10.13
C ILE A 18 3.86 5.28 10.91
N GLY A 19 4.68 4.32 10.52
CA GLY A 19 6.09 4.27 10.88
C GLY A 19 6.98 4.87 9.81
N GLU A 20 8.26 5.01 10.15
CA GLU A 20 9.31 5.48 9.27
C GLU A 20 10.54 4.60 9.42
N GLU A 21 11.22 4.33 8.31
CA GLU A 21 12.58 3.81 8.30
C GLU A 21 13.39 4.57 7.26
N GLN A 22 14.56 5.07 7.66
CA GLN A 22 15.53 5.61 6.73
C GLN A 22 16.60 4.57 6.42
N GLN A 23 16.79 4.30 5.14
CA GLN A 23 17.94 3.57 4.62
C GLN A 23 18.86 4.53 3.86
N LYS A 24 19.96 4.00 3.30
CA LYS A 24 21.03 4.80 2.71
C LYS A 24 20.51 5.80 1.67
N ASP A 25 19.69 5.32 0.74
CA ASP A 25 19.24 6.08 -0.43
C ASP A 25 17.71 6.24 -0.50
N SER A 26 16.99 5.81 0.55
CA SER A 26 15.52 5.78 0.58
C SER A 26 14.96 6.00 1.98
N ILE A 27 13.76 6.59 2.06
CA ILE A 27 12.97 6.68 3.29
C ILE A 27 11.62 6.02 3.06
N PHE A 28 11.21 5.15 3.98
CA PHE A 28 9.95 4.42 3.93
C PHE A 28 8.94 5.05 4.89
N PHE A 29 7.71 5.29 4.44
CA PHE A 29 6.62 5.80 5.27
C PHE A 29 5.40 4.89 5.17
N GLY A 30 4.93 4.34 6.28
CA GLY A 30 3.74 3.49 6.30
C GLY A 30 3.87 2.32 7.27
N SER A 31 3.46 1.13 6.84
CA SER A 31 3.58 -0.09 7.62
C SER A 31 4.21 -1.24 6.85
N ALA A 32 5.00 -2.05 7.55
CA ALA A 32 5.50 -3.32 7.06
C ALA A 32 5.74 -4.25 8.24
N LYS A 33 5.18 -5.46 8.17
CA LYS A 33 5.56 -6.57 9.05
C LYS A 33 6.94 -7.06 8.59
N ASN A 34 7.81 -7.35 9.55
CA ASN A 34 9.24 -7.61 9.35
C ASN A 34 9.50 -8.45 8.09
N ASN A 35 10.33 -7.96 7.18
CA ASN A 35 10.65 -8.68 5.96
C ASN A 35 12.00 -9.37 6.15
N ASP A 36 12.01 -10.69 6.33
CA ASP A 36 13.21 -11.51 6.52
C ASP A 36 14.06 -11.67 5.23
N ASN A 37 13.66 -10.97 4.17
CA ASN A 37 14.26 -11.06 2.86
C ASN A 37 15.18 -9.85 2.67
N ASN A 38 16.48 -10.09 2.42
CA ASN A 38 17.50 -9.07 2.12
C ASN A 38 17.23 -8.28 0.81
N GLU A 39 15.97 -8.09 0.41
CA GLU A 39 15.62 -7.28 -0.76
C GLU A 39 15.89 -5.79 -0.46
N PRO A 40 16.58 -5.10 -1.37
CA PRO A 40 16.99 -3.70 -1.15
C PRO A 40 15.81 -2.73 -1.10
N ASP A 41 14.66 -3.09 -1.67
CA ASP A 41 13.50 -2.20 -1.84
C ASP A 41 12.48 -2.29 -0.70
N TYR A 42 12.82 -2.95 0.41
CA TYR A 42 11.92 -3.15 1.55
C TYR A 42 12.51 -2.59 2.86
N PRO A 43 11.64 -2.14 3.79
CA PRO A 43 12.03 -1.88 5.17
C PRO A 43 12.72 -3.11 5.76
N LYS A 44 13.87 -2.90 6.42
CA LYS A 44 14.63 -3.95 7.12
C LYS A 44 14.14 -4.18 8.53
N SER A 45 13.26 -3.30 9.01
CA SER A 45 12.65 -3.38 10.31
C SER A 45 11.12 -3.31 10.21
N VAL A 46 10.45 -3.70 11.28
CA VAL A 46 9.02 -3.45 11.42
C VAL A 46 8.82 -1.93 11.48
N ILE A 47 8.03 -1.40 10.56
CA ILE A 47 7.54 -0.02 10.60
C ILE A 47 6.03 -0.03 10.74
N GLY A 48 5.50 0.89 11.52
CA GLY A 48 4.06 1.14 11.62
C GLY A 48 3.23 -0.08 11.99
N SER A 49 1.92 0.00 11.73
CA SER A 49 1.00 -1.13 11.92
C SER A 49 -0.29 -0.94 11.14
N THR A 50 -0.91 -2.03 10.72
CA THR A 50 -2.25 -2.07 10.11
C THR A 50 -3.24 -2.79 11.00
N ILE A 51 -4.45 -2.23 11.14
CA ILE A 51 -5.59 -2.87 11.79
C ILE A 51 -6.74 -2.90 10.80
N LEU A 52 -7.04 -4.08 10.26
CA LEU A 52 -8.14 -4.28 9.32
C LEU A 52 -9.49 -4.09 10.01
N ILE A 53 -10.33 -3.19 9.49
CA ILE A 53 -11.65 -2.84 10.06
C ILE A 53 -12.77 -3.51 9.27
N ASN A 54 -12.74 -3.37 7.95
CA ASN A 54 -13.70 -3.97 7.04
C ASN A 54 -12.98 -4.48 5.80
N ASN A 55 -13.48 -5.59 5.27
CA ASN A 55 -12.91 -6.25 4.11
C ASN A 55 -13.97 -7.08 3.39
N LYS A 56 -14.32 -6.63 2.18
CA LYS A 56 -15.25 -7.27 1.25
C LYS A 56 -14.50 -7.92 0.07
N THR A 57 -13.20 -8.17 0.24
CA THR A 57 -12.31 -8.73 -0.78
C THR A 57 -11.73 -10.06 -0.30
N ASP A 58 -10.93 -10.69 -1.16
CA ASP A 58 -10.21 -11.92 -0.84
C ASP A 58 -8.89 -11.71 -0.07
N ILE A 59 -8.57 -10.46 0.31
CA ILE A 59 -7.42 -10.18 1.17
C ILE A 59 -7.64 -10.84 2.54
N LYS A 60 -6.65 -11.53 3.09
CA LYS A 60 -6.68 -12.02 4.48
C LYS A 60 -5.97 -11.08 5.42
N GLU A 61 -4.83 -10.56 4.98
CA GLU A 61 -3.96 -9.73 5.80
C GLU A 61 -3.25 -8.70 4.93
N VAL A 62 -3.07 -7.50 5.49
CA VAL A 62 -2.15 -6.48 4.94
C VAL A 62 -0.80 -6.67 5.61
N LEU A 63 0.16 -7.21 4.86
CA LEU A 63 1.51 -7.50 5.32
C LEU A 63 2.39 -6.25 5.28
N ALA A 64 2.21 -5.43 4.24
CA ALA A 64 2.85 -4.13 4.14
C ALA A 64 2.00 -3.16 3.31
N PHE A 65 1.99 -1.90 3.69
CA PHE A 65 1.53 -0.79 2.86
C PHE A 65 2.36 0.43 3.21
N TYR A 66 3.25 0.82 2.31
CA TYR A 66 4.15 1.96 2.53
C TYR A 66 4.50 2.67 1.23
N CYS A 67 4.94 3.90 1.40
CA CYS A 67 5.51 4.72 0.36
C CYS A 67 7.04 4.76 0.51
N ILE A 68 7.76 4.70 -0.60
CA ILE A 68 9.22 4.77 -0.68
C ILE A 68 9.57 6.13 -1.27
N ARG A 69 10.26 6.97 -0.52
CA ARG A 69 10.84 8.20 -1.02
C ARG A 69 12.32 7.99 -1.31
N GLU A 70 12.70 7.96 -2.58
CA GLU A 70 14.12 7.90 -2.94
C GLU A 70 14.79 9.26 -2.68
N ILE A 71 16.06 9.21 -2.28
CA ILE A 71 16.90 10.38 -2.06
C ILE A 71 17.83 10.49 -3.27
N THR A 72 17.38 11.17 -4.32
CA THR A 72 18.19 11.38 -5.54
C THR A 72 18.51 12.87 -5.74
N GLU A 73 19.56 13.15 -6.51
CA GLU A 73 19.94 14.53 -6.87
C GLU A 73 18.87 15.24 -7.72
N SER A 74 18.04 14.49 -8.46
CA SER A 74 17.01 15.00 -9.37
C SER A 74 15.63 15.15 -8.73
N GLY A 75 15.46 14.76 -7.47
CA GLY A 75 14.21 14.84 -6.72
C GLY A 75 13.92 13.59 -5.90
N SER A 76 12.77 13.58 -5.23
CA SER A 76 12.36 12.47 -4.36
C SER A 76 11.09 11.80 -4.89
N PRO A 77 11.22 10.87 -5.87
CA PRO A 77 10.09 10.09 -6.35
C PRO A 77 9.53 9.20 -5.21
N PHE A 78 8.21 9.09 -5.15
CA PHE A 78 7.45 8.35 -4.12
C PHE A 78 6.88 7.01 -4.65
N GLY A 79 7.59 5.89 -4.59
CA GLY A 79 6.98 4.59 -4.93
C GLY A 79 5.94 4.17 -3.91
N PHE A 80 4.97 3.32 -4.27
CA PHE A 80 4.10 2.64 -3.29
C PHE A 80 4.22 1.14 -3.43
N LEU A 81 4.26 0.46 -2.29
CA LEU A 81 4.18 -0.99 -2.23
C LEU A 81 2.99 -1.38 -1.35
N TRP A 82 2.19 -2.31 -1.87
CA TRP A 82 1.15 -2.98 -1.12
C TRP A 82 1.37 -4.49 -1.17
N HIS A 83 1.65 -5.08 -0.01
CA HIS A 83 1.82 -6.51 0.15
C HIS A 83 0.66 -7.08 0.97
N VAL A 84 -0.02 -8.08 0.43
CA VAL A 84 -1.18 -8.72 1.07
C VAL A 84 -1.10 -10.24 0.98
N SER A 85 -1.79 -10.93 1.87
CA SER A 85 -2.00 -12.38 1.78
C SER A 85 -3.44 -12.73 1.38
N SER A 86 -3.63 -13.91 0.80
CA SER A 86 -4.93 -14.47 0.43
C SER A 86 -4.91 -16.01 0.49
N SER A 87 -6.09 -16.64 0.39
CA SER A 87 -6.18 -18.07 0.12
C SER A 87 -5.64 -18.36 -1.29
N LYS A 88 -4.94 -19.49 -1.47
CA LYS A 88 -4.45 -19.94 -2.78
C LYS A 88 -5.55 -19.97 -3.85
N ASP A 89 -6.75 -20.42 -3.48
CA ASP A 89 -7.89 -20.51 -4.40
C ASP A 89 -8.42 -19.15 -4.86
N ASN A 90 -8.11 -18.07 -4.14
CA ASN A 90 -8.65 -16.73 -4.38
C ASN A 90 -7.63 -15.79 -5.04
N VAL A 91 -6.39 -16.24 -5.28
CA VAL A 91 -5.33 -15.41 -5.90
C VAL A 91 -5.80 -14.80 -7.22
N LYS A 92 -6.49 -15.55 -8.06
CA LYS A 92 -6.97 -15.03 -9.35
C LYS A 92 -7.97 -13.87 -9.19
N ASN A 93 -8.87 -13.96 -8.21
CA ASN A 93 -9.81 -12.88 -7.90
C ASN A 93 -9.08 -11.66 -7.34
N LEU A 94 -8.06 -11.90 -6.51
CA LEU A 94 -7.24 -10.83 -5.96
C LEU A 94 -6.44 -10.12 -7.06
N MET A 95 -5.86 -10.87 -8.00
CA MET A 95 -5.17 -10.30 -9.16
C MET A 95 -6.12 -9.44 -10.01
N SER A 96 -7.33 -9.93 -10.30
CA SER A 96 -8.32 -9.18 -11.09
C SER A 96 -8.87 -7.94 -10.35
N LEU A 97 -8.82 -7.94 -9.02
CA LEU A 97 -9.10 -6.74 -8.22
C LEU A 97 -8.04 -5.66 -8.50
N PHE A 98 -6.76 -6.04 -8.53
CA PHE A 98 -5.67 -5.10 -8.77
C PHE A 98 -5.53 -4.65 -10.22
N GLU A 99 -6.17 -5.29 -11.19
CA GLU A 99 -6.23 -4.76 -12.57
C GLU A 99 -7.02 -3.45 -12.69
N LYS A 100 -7.75 -3.05 -11.65
CA LYS A 100 -8.57 -1.84 -11.59
C LYS A 100 -7.85 -0.69 -10.91
N ASP A 101 -8.30 0.54 -11.16
CA ASP A 101 -7.76 1.72 -10.50
C ASP A 101 -8.10 1.69 -9.02
N LEU A 102 -7.10 1.98 -8.19
CA LEU A 102 -7.27 2.03 -6.75
C LEU A 102 -7.58 3.44 -6.28
N HIS A 103 -8.80 3.63 -5.80
CA HIS A 103 -9.26 4.85 -5.16
C HIS A 103 -9.13 4.73 -3.64
N ILE A 104 -8.41 5.66 -3.05
CA ILE A 104 -8.14 5.73 -1.62
C ILE A 104 -8.79 6.98 -1.06
N MET A 105 -9.48 6.85 0.07
CA MET A 105 -9.95 7.97 0.87
C MET A 105 -9.24 7.94 2.22
N VAL A 106 -8.69 9.09 2.64
CA VAL A 106 -8.14 9.31 3.98
C VAL A 106 -8.77 10.58 4.52
N ASP A 107 -9.51 10.50 5.62
CA ASP A 107 -10.23 11.64 6.23
C ASP A 107 -10.99 12.51 5.19
N ASP A 108 -11.82 11.86 4.36
CA ASP A 108 -12.60 12.47 3.26
C ASP A 108 -11.77 13.06 2.09
N MET A 109 -10.44 12.93 2.10
CA MET A 109 -9.58 13.34 0.99
C MET A 109 -9.38 12.18 0.00
N PRO A 110 -9.72 12.35 -1.29
CA PRO A 110 -9.51 11.33 -2.31
C PRO A 110 -8.08 11.34 -2.85
N TYR A 111 -7.56 10.15 -3.08
CA TYR A 111 -6.31 9.88 -3.78
C TYR A 111 -6.52 8.73 -4.76
N ILE A 112 -5.88 8.80 -5.91
CA ILE A 112 -5.91 7.71 -6.90
C ILE A 112 -4.50 7.15 -7.03
N LEU A 113 -4.36 5.86 -6.76
CA LEU A 113 -3.19 5.07 -7.13
C LEU A 113 -3.55 4.30 -8.40
N ASN A 114 -3.23 4.91 -9.53
CA ASN A 114 -3.23 4.27 -10.83
C ASN A 114 -1.79 3.90 -11.21
N HIS A 115 -1.63 3.04 -12.21
CA HIS A 115 -0.34 2.56 -12.74
C HIS A 115 0.41 1.60 -11.82
N ILE A 116 -0.04 0.35 -11.85
CA ILE A 116 0.75 -0.77 -11.32
C ILE A 116 1.92 -1.01 -12.26
N SER A 117 3.14 -0.92 -11.73
CA SER A 117 4.35 -1.24 -12.46
C SER A 117 4.61 -2.75 -12.43
N GLU A 118 4.29 -3.40 -11.33
CA GLU A 118 4.57 -4.82 -11.13
C GLU A 118 3.57 -5.47 -10.18
N VAL A 119 3.19 -6.71 -10.49
CA VAL A 119 2.48 -7.59 -9.56
C VAL A 119 3.28 -8.89 -9.42
N ARG A 120 3.67 -9.21 -8.18
CA ARG A 120 4.34 -10.45 -7.82
C ARG A 120 3.41 -11.30 -6.98
N ALA A 121 3.17 -12.54 -7.38
CA ALA A 121 2.40 -13.49 -6.60
C ALA A 121 3.27 -14.71 -6.24
N VAL A 122 3.37 -15.02 -4.95
CA VAL A 122 4.07 -16.20 -4.43
C VAL A 122 3.06 -17.08 -3.73
N SER A 123 2.87 -18.31 -4.24
CA SER A 123 2.01 -19.31 -3.62
C SER A 123 2.86 -20.38 -2.96
N THR A 124 2.56 -20.73 -1.71
CA THR A 124 3.18 -21.91 -1.07
C THR A 124 2.16 -23.05 -1.01
N GLU A 125 2.54 -24.24 -1.48
CA GLU A 125 1.64 -25.41 -1.43
C GLU A 125 1.39 -25.91 -0.02
N VAL A 126 2.34 -25.65 0.89
CA VAL A 126 2.35 -26.19 2.25
C VAL A 126 1.36 -25.48 3.16
N THR A 127 1.19 -24.15 3.04
CA THR A 127 0.30 -23.39 3.93
C THR A 127 -1.07 -23.13 3.34
N GLY A 128 -1.24 -23.32 2.02
CA GLY A 128 -2.46 -22.92 1.30
C GLY A 128 -2.66 -21.39 1.24
N ILE A 129 -1.65 -20.62 1.64
CA ILE A 129 -1.62 -19.16 1.60
C ILE A 129 -0.79 -18.73 0.40
N SER A 130 -1.27 -17.68 -0.26
CA SER A 130 -0.54 -16.97 -1.28
C SER A 130 -0.38 -15.52 -0.90
N GLU A 131 0.78 -14.98 -1.20
CA GLU A 131 1.14 -13.60 -0.97
C GLU A 131 1.21 -12.88 -2.31
N VAL A 132 0.65 -11.67 -2.36
CA VAL A 132 0.61 -10.83 -3.56
C VAL A 132 1.17 -9.47 -3.19
N SER A 133 2.28 -9.12 -3.83
CA SER A 133 2.89 -7.79 -3.77
C SER A 133 2.51 -7.02 -5.03
N ILE A 134 1.93 -5.84 -4.84
CA ILE A 134 1.63 -4.87 -5.88
C ILE A 134 2.56 -3.69 -5.68
N ILE A 135 3.29 -3.37 -6.73
CA ILE A 135 4.20 -2.24 -6.75
C ILE A 135 3.59 -1.21 -7.70
N PHE A 136 3.41 -0.01 -7.17
CA PHE A 136 3.08 1.20 -7.91
C PHE A 136 4.40 1.99 -8.00
N SER A 137 5.24 1.66 -8.98
CA SER A 137 6.58 2.24 -9.16
C SER A 137 6.69 3.18 -10.37
N ILE A 138 7.80 3.91 -10.35
CA ILE A 138 8.21 5.09 -11.09
C ILE A 138 9.33 4.75 -12.08
N ALA A 139 9.95 3.56 -11.96
CA ALA A 139 11.20 3.22 -12.64
C ALA A 139 11.17 3.37 -14.17
N ASP A 140 9.99 3.27 -14.79
CA ASP A 140 9.85 3.34 -16.26
C ASP A 140 9.20 4.64 -16.79
N TYR A 141 8.87 5.63 -15.95
CA TYR A 141 8.15 6.82 -16.41
C TYR A 141 8.90 8.15 -16.21
N PRO A 142 9.30 8.84 -17.30
CA PRO A 142 10.01 10.13 -17.24
C PRO A 142 9.14 11.29 -16.73
N GLU A 143 7.82 11.12 -16.64
CA GLU A 143 6.89 12.17 -16.20
C GLU A 143 6.64 12.17 -14.69
N GLY A 144 7.23 11.23 -13.95
CA GLY A 144 7.03 11.08 -12.52
C GLY A 144 5.63 10.59 -12.16
N LEU A 145 5.40 10.34 -10.88
CA LEU A 145 4.05 10.06 -10.36
C LEU A 145 3.08 11.20 -10.67
N THR A 146 1.81 10.85 -10.86
CA THR A 146 0.73 11.84 -10.89
C THR A 146 0.64 12.58 -9.54
N GLY A 147 -0.06 13.71 -9.52
CA GLY A 147 -0.16 14.55 -8.34
C GLY A 147 -0.73 13.85 -7.10
N ASP A 148 -1.54 12.80 -7.25
CA ASP A 148 -2.20 12.16 -6.10
C ASP A 148 -1.29 11.18 -5.35
N GLN A 149 -0.42 10.42 -6.03
CA GLN A 149 0.56 9.57 -5.35
C GLN A 149 1.55 10.44 -4.57
N GLN A 150 2.00 11.56 -5.13
CA GLN A 150 2.89 12.50 -4.42
C GLN A 150 2.21 13.11 -3.19
N LYS A 151 0.96 13.56 -3.30
CA LYS A 151 0.20 14.08 -2.16
C LYS A 151 -0.01 13.01 -1.10
N LEU A 152 -0.31 11.78 -1.50
CA LEU A 152 -0.48 10.67 -0.55
C LEU A 152 0.84 10.35 0.15
N GLY A 153 1.96 10.29 -0.58
CA GLY A 153 3.28 10.04 0.00
C GLY A 153 3.67 11.14 0.99
N ALA A 154 3.41 12.40 0.63
CA ALA A 154 3.59 13.54 1.53
C ALA A 154 2.68 13.47 2.77
N LEU A 155 1.42 13.02 2.63
CA LEU A 155 0.51 12.80 3.75
C LEU A 155 1.08 11.77 4.73
N LEU A 156 1.58 10.63 4.24
CA LEU A 156 2.22 9.63 5.10
C LEU A 156 3.43 10.23 5.81
N ALA A 157 4.33 10.89 5.08
CA ALA A 157 5.53 11.51 5.65
C ALA A 157 5.22 12.56 6.73
N GLN A 158 4.13 13.33 6.58
CA GLN A 158 3.71 14.34 7.57
C GLN A 158 3.05 13.73 8.81
N ASN A 159 2.64 12.45 8.76
CA ASN A 159 1.87 11.79 9.81
C ASN A 159 2.62 10.63 10.48
N VAL A 160 3.94 10.60 10.39
CA VAL A 160 4.77 9.64 11.14
C VAL A 160 4.42 9.69 12.64
N GLY A 161 4.13 8.52 13.21
CA GLY A 161 3.69 8.35 14.59
C GLY A 161 2.18 8.47 14.82
N ASN A 162 1.42 8.96 13.83
CA ASN A 162 -0.04 9.05 13.90
C ASN A 162 -0.71 7.84 13.24
N THR A 163 -1.98 7.62 13.60
CA THR A 163 -2.86 6.65 12.95
C THR A 163 -3.85 7.37 12.06
N LEU A 164 -3.91 6.98 10.79
CA LEU A 164 -4.88 7.47 9.81
C LEU A 164 -5.82 6.33 9.39
N ARG A 165 -7.08 6.66 9.12
CA ARG A 165 -8.06 5.69 8.62
C ARG A 165 -8.12 5.73 7.12
N PHE A 166 -7.90 4.58 6.50
CA PHE A 166 -7.96 4.44 5.05
C PHE A 166 -9.20 3.67 4.62
N CYS A 167 -9.74 4.08 3.48
CA CYS A 167 -10.81 3.41 2.76
C CYS A 167 -10.39 3.20 1.30
N PHE A 168 -10.28 1.93 0.90
CA PHE A 168 -9.83 1.49 -0.41
C PHE A 168 -11.01 0.95 -1.22
N ASN A 169 -11.10 1.39 -2.47
CA ASN A 169 -12.10 0.97 -3.44
C ASN A 169 -11.44 0.78 -4.80
N TRP A 170 -11.79 -0.30 -5.49
CA TRP A 170 -11.30 -0.58 -6.84
C TRP A 170 -12.41 -0.33 -7.84
N LYS A 171 -12.17 0.52 -8.84
CA LYS A 171 -13.18 0.96 -9.81
C LYS A 171 -12.75 0.69 -11.25
#